data_AF-A0A926UW42-F1
#
_entry.id   AF-A0A926UW42-F1
#
_cell.length_a   1.000
_cell.length_b   1.000
_cell.length_c   1.000
_cell.angle_alpha   90.00
_cell.angle_beta   90.00
_cell.angle_gamma   90.00
#
_symmetry.space_group_name_H-M   'P 1'
#
loop_
_entity.id
_entity.type
_entity.pdbx_description
1 polymer ?
#
loop_
_entity_poly.entity_id
_entity_poly.type
_entity_poly.pdbx_seq_one_letter_code
_entity_poly.pdbx_strand_id
1 'polypeptide(L)' 'MHQVVLELAGSRKVHVISEHSTKEEALDKYIKLVEANKGSPVTSKGKYTIRKKP' A
#
# COMPACT_ATOMS: atom_id res chain seq x y z
N MET A 1 2.15 -7.17 -13.60
CA MET A 1 1.81 -7.38 -12.18
C MET A 1 1.94 -6.06 -11.42
N HIS A 2 0.94 -5.72 -10.62
CA HIS A 2 0.89 -4.53 -9.77
C HIS A 2 0.95 -4.94 -8.30
N GLN A 3 1.70 -4.22 -7.48
CA GLN A 3 1.83 -4.52 -6.06
C GLN A 3 1.37 -3.31 -5.25
N VAL A 4 0.55 -3.56 -4.22
CA VAL A 4 0.25 -2.57 -3.20
C VAL A 4 1.30 -2.74 -2.10
N VAL A 5 2.04 -1.68 -1.85
CA VAL A 5 3.11 -1.66 -0.85
C VAL A 5 2.82 -0.61 0.23
N LEU A 6 3.37 -0.86 1.41
CA LEU A 6 3.36 0.07 2.53
C LEU A 6 4.80 0.47 2.86
N GLU A 7 5.03 1.77 2.84
CA GLU A 7 6.27 2.41 3.26
C GLU A 7 6.05 3.00 4.65
N LEU A 8 6.74 2.49 5.67
CA LEU A 8 6.65 3.01 7.03
C LEU A 8 7.57 4.23 7.19
N ALA A 9 7.04 5.36 7.65
CA ALA A 9 7.87 6.53 7.91
C ALA A 9 8.95 6.23 8.96
N GLY A 10 10.19 6.61 8.66
CA GLY A 10 11.36 6.33 9.51
C GLY A 10 12.05 5.00 9.20
N SER A 11 11.52 4.18 8.29
CA SER A 11 12.18 2.96 7.82
C SER A 11 12.22 2.93 6.29
N ARG A 12 13.36 2.52 5.71
CA ARG A 12 13.46 2.25 4.26
C ARG A 12 12.82 0.91 3.86
N LYS A 13 12.18 0.21 4.81
CA LYS A 13 11.55 -1.09 4.58
C LYS A 13 10.22 -0.89 3.87
N VAL A 14 10.11 -1.50 2.69
CA VAL A 14 8.88 -1.58 1.91
C VAL A 14 8.22 -2.92 2.21
N HIS A 15 6.98 -2.91 2.71
CA HIS A 15 6.21 -4.12 2.94
C HIS A 15 5.24 -4.34 1.79
N VAL A 16 5.28 -5.50 1.14
CA VAL A 16 4.31 -5.86 0.10
C VAL A 16 3.06 -6.38 0.80
N ILE A 17 1.92 -5.71 0.60
CA ILE A 17 0.64 -6.11 1.20
C ILE A 17 -0.11 -7.06 0.28
N SER A 18 -0.12 -6.77 -1.02
CA SER A 18 -0.79 -7.62 -2.00
C SER A 18 -0.20 -7.44 -3.39
N GLU A 19 -0.27 -8.51 -4.18
CA GLU A 19 0.05 -8.50 -5.61
C GLU A 19 -1.22 -8.76 -6.40
N HIS A 20 -1.40 -8.01 -7.48
CA HIS A 20 -2.56 -8.06 -8.36
C HIS A 20 -2.11 -8.12 -9.82
N SER A 21 -2.95 -8.75 -10.65
CA SER A 21 -2.69 -8.84 -12.09
C SER A 21 -2.99 -7.51 -12.77
N THR A 22 -4.11 -6.88 -12.40
CA THR A 22 -4.57 -5.62 -12.99
C THR A 22 -4.27 -4.41 -12.09
N LYS A 23 -4.30 -3.22 -12.69
CA LYS A 23 -4.13 -1.96 -11.95
C LYS A 23 -5.37 -1.62 -11.13
N GLU A 24 -6.55 -1.97 -11.64
CA GLU A 24 -7.85 -1.68 -11.02
C GLU A 24 -8.01 -2.42 -9.70
N GLU A 25 -7.66 -3.71 -9.66
CA GLU A 25 -7.69 -4.50 -8.41
C GLU A 25 -6.72 -3.95 -7.35
N ALA A 26 -5.51 -3.54 -7.78
CA ALA A 26 -4.55 -2.92 -6.88
C ALA A 26 -5.05 -1.56 -6.34
N LEU A 27 -5.78 -0.80 -7.17
CA LEU A 27 -6.36 0.48 -6.79
C LEU A 27 -7.49 0.31 -5.76
N ASP A 28 -8.42 -0.63 -5.99
CA ASP A 28 -9.50 -0.95 -5.05
C ASP A 28 -8.92 -1.35 -3.69
N LYS A 29 -7.89 -2.20 -3.69
CA LYS A 29 -7.22 -2.61 -2.46
C LYS A 29 -6.50 -1.46 -1.77
N TYR A 30 -5.81 -0.60 -2.52
CA TYR A 30 -5.18 0.60 -2.00
C TYR A 30 -6.18 1.53 -1.31
N ILE A 31 -7.33 1.82 -1.94
CA ILE A 31 -8.36 2.70 -1.39
C ILE A 31 -8.88 2.12 -0.06
N LYS A 32 -9.25 0.84 -0.04
CA LYS A 32 -9.72 0.15 1.18
C LYS A 32 -8.70 0.22 2.31
N LEU A 33 -7.41 0.08 2.00
CA LEU A 33 -6.34 0.15 3.01
C LEU A 33 -6.18 1.57 3.55
N VAL A 34 -6.24 2.59 2.69
CA VAL A 34 -6.14 3.99 3.10
C VAL A 34 -7.33 4.37 3.98
N GLU A 35 -8.55 3.97 3.59
CA GLU A 35 -9.76 4.25 4.37
C GLU A 35 -9.75 3.51 5.72
N ALA A 36 -9.44 2.21 5.74
CA ALA A 36 -9.38 1.42 6.97
C ALA A 36 -8.30 1.90 7.95
N ASN A 37 -7.23 2.52 7.45
CA ASN A 37 -6.12 3.00 8.27
C ASN A 37 -6.16 4.51 8.51
N LYS A 38 -7.20 5.20 8.07
CA LYS A 38 -7.39 6.64 8.30
C LYS A 38 -7.57 6.89 9.79
N GLY A 39 -6.50 7.32 10.46
CA GLY A 39 -6.46 7.53 11.91
C GLY A 39 -5.74 6.44 12.72
N SER A 40 -5.16 5.42 12.08
CA SER A 40 -4.36 4.41 12.77
C SER A 40 -3.05 5.02 13.30
N PRO A 41 -2.74 4.94 14.61
CA PRO A 41 -1.52 5.51 15.20
C PRO A 41 -0.23 4.83 14.67
N VAL A 42 -0.35 3.61 14.15
CA VAL A 42 0.77 2.79 13.64
C VAL A 42 1.15 3.19 12.22
N THR A 43 0.16 3.48 11.37
CA THR A 43 0.37 3.90 9.98
C THR A 43 0.07 5.38 9.76
N SER A 44 -0.04 6.18 10.82
CA SER A 44 -0.32 7.64 10.75
C SER A 44 0.65 8.40 9.85
N LYS A 45 1.86 7.86 9.65
CA LYS A 45 2.87 8.39 8.73
C LYS A 45 3.24 7.39 7.63
N GLY A 46 2.61 6.21 7.60
CA GLY A 46 2.85 5.19 6.60
C GLY A 46 2.22 5.58 5.27
N LYS A 47 2.99 5.48 4.17
CA LYS A 47 2.52 5.78 2.82
C LYS A 47 2.22 4.47 2.10
N TYR A 48 0.97 4.30 1.67
CA TYR A 48 0.62 3.24 0.73
C TYR A 48 1.01 3.68 -0.68
N THR A 49 1.50 2.76 -1.50
CA THR A 49 1.92 3.04 -2.88
C THR A 49 1.62 1.84 -3.77
N ILE A 50 1.28 2.08 -5.02
CA ILE A 50 1.14 1.02 -6.04
C ILE A 50 2.39 1.06 -6.90
N ARG A 51 3.11 -0.05 -6.98
CA ARG A 51 4.27 -0.20 -7.88
C ARG A 51 4.02 -1.28 -8.91
N LYS A 52 4.59 -1.11 -10.10
CA LYS A 52 4.62 -2.17 -11.11
C LYS A 52 5.84 -3.04 -10.86
N LYS A 53 5.65 -4.36 -10.86
CA LYS A 53 6.77 -5.31 -10.87
C LYS A 53 7.47 -5.18 -12.25
N PRO A 54 8.81 -5.01 -12.29
CA PRO A 54 9.55 -5.03 -13.55
C PRO A 54 9.38 -6.39 -14.25
#